data_AF-A0A7J2JYY2-F1
#
_entry.id   AF-A0A7J2JYY2-F1
#
_cell.length_a   1.000
_cell.length_b   1.000
_cell.length_c   1.000
_cell.angle_alpha   90.00
_cell.angle_beta   90.00
_cell.angle_gamma   90.00
#
_symmetry.space_group_name_H-M   'P 1'
#
loop_
_entity.id
_entity.type
_entity.pdbx_description
1 polymer ?
#
loop_
_entity_poly.entity_id
_entity_poly.type
_entity_poly.pdbx_seq_one_letter_code
_entity_poly.pdbx_strand_id
1 'polypeptide(L)'
;MPGAEGGALEAVVSRVEELINRRKWLRQQLAELEHRYGIKTHEFMASWSSGKLPEPEDPDLLSDFLRWEALASELEKVEEELRRMLVIAPGAKGEGRG
;
A
#
# COMPACT_ATOMS: atom_id res chain seq x y z
N MET A 1 31.14 -10.15 19.47
CA MET A 1 30.36 -8.90 19.44
C MET A 1 28.90 -9.26 19.13
N PRO A 2 28.02 -9.46 20.12
CA PRO A 2 26.64 -9.91 19.92
C PRO A 2 25.59 -8.78 19.81
N GLY A 3 25.99 -7.51 19.61
CA GLY A 3 25.07 -6.36 19.65
C GLY A 3 24.51 -5.87 18.31
N ALA A 4 25.04 -6.32 17.17
CA ALA A 4 24.67 -5.77 15.86
C ALA A 4 23.38 -6.39 15.29
N GLU A 5 23.11 -7.66 15.59
CA GLU A 5 21.95 -8.39 15.05
C GLU A 5 20.63 -7.98 15.71
N GLY A 6 20.66 -7.61 17.00
CA GLY A 6 19.47 -7.13 17.74
C GLY A 6 18.93 -5.81 17.20
N GLY A 7 19.81 -4.85 16.87
CA GLY A 7 19.39 -3.56 16.31
C GLY A 7 18.87 -3.66 14.88
N ALA A 8 19.38 -4.61 14.07
CA ALA A 8 18.91 -4.81 12.71
C ALA A 8 17.49 -5.40 12.68
N LEU A 9 17.20 -6.38 13.53
CA LEU A 9 15.86 -6.96 13.66
C LEU A 9 14.85 -5.93 14.18
N GLU A 10 15.22 -5.15 15.19
CA GLU A 10 14.38 -4.09 15.74
C GLU A 10 14.04 -3.04 14.68
N ALA A 11 15.02 -2.60 13.88
CA ALA A 11 14.79 -1.67 12.78
C ALA A 11 13.84 -2.25 11.70
N VAL A 12 13.95 -3.54 11.39
CA VAL A 12 13.02 -4.23 10.46
C VAL A 12 11.61 -4.26 11.02
N VAL A 13 11.45 -4.61 12.31
CA VAL A 13 10.13 -4.65 12.97
C VAL A 13 9.50 -3.26 12.97
N SER A 14 10.22 -2.22 13.40
CA SER A 14 9.72 -0.85 13.41
C SER A 14 9.28 -0.40 12.01
N ARG A 15 10.07 -0.73 10.97
CA ARG A 15 9.71 -0.38 9.59
C ARG A 15 8.44 -1.10 9.12
N VAL A 16 8.26 -2.38 9.47
CA VAL A 16 7.04 -3.12 9.14
C VAL A 16 5.82 -2.50 9.84
N GLU A 17 5.95 -2.09 11.11
CA GLU A 17 4.88 -1.43 11.86
C GLU A 17 4.47 -0.10 11.22
N GLU A 18 5.43 0.73 10.80
CA GLU A 18 5.17 1.96 10.06
C GLU A 18 4.38 1.69 8.77
N LEU A 19 4.81 0.72 7.98
CA LEU A 19 4.14 0.35 6.72
C LEU A 19 2.73 -0.19 6.95
N ILE A 20 2.51 -0.99 8.01
CA ILE A 20 1.19 -1.49 8.37
C ILE A 20 0.26 -0.33 8.78
N ASN A 21 0.75 0.61 9.59
CA ASN A 21 -0.03 1.77 10.01
C ASN A 21 -0.37 2.66 8.81
N ARG A 22 0.59 2.89 7.92
CA ARG A 22 0.37 3.63 6.67
C ARG A 22 -0.65 2.94 5.78
N ARG A 23 -0.55 1.62 5.61
CA ARG A 23 -1.52 0.81 4.84
C ARG A 23 -2.94 0.95 5.39
N LYS A 24 -3.11 0.88 6.72
CA LYS A 24 -4.42 1.05 7.37
C LYS A 24 -5.00 2.43 7.07
N TRP A 25 -4.19 3.48 7.24
CA TRP A 25 -4.62 4.85 6.93
C TRP A 25 -5.02 5.02 5.46
N LEU A 26 -4.20 4.54 4.52
CA LEU A 26 -4.51 4.60 3.09
C LEU A 26 -5.83 3.88 2.74
N ARG A 27 -6.06 2.69 3.30
CA ARG A 27 -7.31 1.95 3.10
C ARG A 27 -8.52 2.69 3.66
N GLN A 28 -8.39 3.39 4.78
CA GLN A 28 -9.46 4.20 5.32
C GLN A 28 -9.80 5.38 4.39
N GLN A 29 -8.78 6.08 3.90
CA GLN A 29 -8.96 7.20 2.97
C GLN A 29 -9.60 6.76 1.65
N LEU A 30 -9.19 5.61 1.12
CA LEU A 30 -9.80 5.02 -0.07
C LEU A 30 -11.25 4.60 0.20
N ALA A 31 -11.55 4.03 1.37
CA ALA A 31 -12.93 3.65 1.72
C ALA A 31 -13.88 4.85 1.79
N GLU A 32 -13.40 6.02 2.21
CA GLU A 32 -14.19 7.27 2.18
C GLU A 32 -14.55 7.68 0.75
N LEU A 33 -13.62 7.56 -0.19
CA LEU A 33 -13.85 7.86 -1.61
C LEU A 33 -14.78 6.81 -2.24
N GLU A 34 -14.55 5.52 -1.98
CA GLU A 34 -15.43 4.44 -2.44
C GLU A 34 -16.86 4.63 -1.95
N HIS A 35 -17.03 5.06 -0.71
CA HIS A 35 -18.35 5.34 -0.14
C HIS A 35 -18.98 6.58 -0.76
N ARG A 36 -18.21 7.66 -0.95
CA ARG A 36 -18.68 8.92 -1.53
C ARG A 36 -19.19 8.74 -2.96
N TYR A 37 -18.48 7.98 -3.77
CA TYR A 37 -18.76 7.83 -5.20
C TYR A 37 -19.49 6.53 -5.56
N GLY A 38 -19.58 5.58 -4.64
CA GLY A 38 -20.21 4.28 -4.88
C GLY A 38 -19.43 3.39 -5.86
N ILE A 39 -18.15 3.67 -6.09
CA ILE A 39 -17.27 2.96 -7.04
C ILE A 39 -16.12 2.34 -6.26
N LYS A 40 -15.72 1.10 -6.57
CA LYS A 40 -14.53 0.51 -5.94
C LYS A 40 -13.25 1.10 -6.51
N THR A 41 -12.21 1.21 -5.67
CA THR A 41 -10.92 1.79 -6.07
C THR A 41 -10.34 1.11 -7.32
N HIS A 42 -10.45 -0.22 -7.44
CA HIS A 42 -9.96 -0.93 -8.61
C HIS A 42 -10.75 -0.61 -9.90
N GLU A 43 -12.06 -0.39 -9.79
CA GLU A 43 -12.92 -0.01 -10.91
C GLU A 43 -12.65 1.43 -11.34
N PHE A 44 -12.48 2.33 -10.36
CA PHE A 44 -12.05 3.71 -10.57
C PHE A 44 -10.71 3.72 -11.32
N MET A 45 -9.68 3.06 -10.78
CA MET A 45 -8.34 3.03 -11.38
C MET A 45 -8.35 2.45 -12.80
N ALA A 46 -9.10 1.36 -13.04
CA ALA A 46 -9.22 0.79 -14.37
C ALA A 46 -9.89 1.76 -15.37
N SER A 47 -10.89 2.52 -14.93
CA SER A 47 -11.62 3.45 -15.78
C SER A 47 -10.84 4.75 -16.01
N TRP A 48 -10.15 5.25 -14.99
CA TRP A 48 -9.31 6.44 -15.01
C TRP A 48 -8.08 6.23 -15.90
N SER A 49 -7.29 5.19 -15.63
CA SER A 49 -6.07 4.89 -16.40
C SER A 49 -6.32 4.54 -17.87
N SER A 50 -7.51 4.02 -18.20
CA SER A 50 -7.88 3.72 -19.60
C SER A 50 -8.50 4.90 -20.34
N GLY A 51 -8.71 6.04 -19.66
CA GLY A 51 -9.38 7.22 -20.22
C GLY A 51 -10.87 7.03 -20.49
N LYS A 52 -11.49 5.96 -19.97
CA LYS A 52 -12.95 5.75 -20.04
C LYS A 52 -13.70 6.73 -19.15
N LEU A 53 -13.08 7.09 -18.03
CA LEU A 53 -13.56 8.15 -17.16
C LEU A 53 -12.95 9.46 -17.68
N PRO A 54 -13.76 10.37 -18.27
CA PRO A 54 -13.22 11.65 -18.74
C PRO A 54 -12.74 12.49 -17.55
N GLU A 55 -11.80 13.38 -17.82
CA GLU A 55 -11.38 14.38 -16.84
C GLU A 55 -12.57 15.29 -16.50
N PRO A 56 -12.93 15.43 -15.22
CA PRO A 56 -14.02 16.31 -14.80
C PRO A 56 -13.73 17.78 -15.07
N GLU A 57 -14.73 18.53 -15.55
CA GLU A 57 -14.66 20.00 -15.63
C GLU A 57 -14.83 20.66 -14.25
N ASP A 58 -15.47 19.96 -13.31
CA ASP A 58 -15.62 20.39 -11.94
C ASP A 58 -14.28 20.23 -11.20
N PRO A 59 -13.66 21.34 -10.72
CA PRO A 59 -12.36 21.31 -10.07
C PRO A 59 -12.36 20.52 -8.75
N ASP A 60 -13.48 20.50 -8.02
CA ASP A 60 -13.58 19.75 -6.77
C ASP A 60 -13.60 18.25 -7.05
N LEU A 61 -14.32 17.83 -8.10
CA LEU A 61 -14.37 16.44 -8.54
C LEU A 61 -13.02 15.98 -9.10
N LEU A 62 -12.35 16.82 -9.90
CA LEU A 62 -11.00 16.55 -10.40
C LEU A 62 -10.00 16.39 -9.24
N SER A 63 -10.05 17.26 -8.24
CA SER A 63 -9.23 17.16 -7.04
C SER A 63 -9.41 15.83 -6.31
N ASP A 64 -10.66 15.38 -6.15
CA ASP A 64 -10.95 14.08 -5.54
C ASP A 64 -10.43 12.90 -6.38
N PHE A 65 -10.53 12.95 -7.72
CA PHE A 65 -10.01 11.90 -8.59
C PHE A 65 -8.48 11.80 -8.55
N LEU A 66 -7.78 12.94 -8.61
CA LEU A 66 -6.32 12.99 -8.48
C LEU A 66 -5.87 12.49 -7.10
N ARG A 67 -6.59 12.87 -6.04
CA ARG A 67 -6.34 12.35 -4.70
C ARG A 67 -6.56 10.85 -4.63
N TRP A 68 -7.60 10.32 -5.29
CA TRP A 68 -7.89 8.88 -5.32
C TRP A 68 -6.75 8.11 -5.99
N GLU A 69 -6.32 8.56 -7.17
CA GLU A 69 -5.19 7.97 -7.90
C GLU A 69 -3.91 7.98 -7.06
N ALA A 70 -3.59 9.10 -6.41
CA ALA A 70 -2.43 9.23 -5.54
C ALA A 70 -2.48 8.24 -4.37
N LEU A 71 -3.63 8.15 -3.68
CA LEU A 71 -3.82 7.23 -2.55
C LEU A 71 -3.71 5.75 -2.97
N ALA A 72 -4.30 5.40 -4.11
CA ALA A 72 -4.25 4.03 -4.65
C ALA A 72 -2.80 3.65 -5.01
N SER A 73 -2.09 4.55 -5.68
CA SER A 73 -0.68 4.35 -6.06
C SER A 73 0.23 4.25 -4.83
N GLU A 74 -0.01 5.07 -3.80
CA GLU A 74 0.73 5.00 -2.54
C GLU A 74 0.48 3.66 -1.82
N LEU A 75 -0.76 3.18 -1.82
CA LEU A 75 -1.12 1.89 -1.21
C LEU A 75 -0.40 0.74 -1.92
N GLU A 76 -0.34 0.75 -3.25
CA GLU A 76 0.38 -0.26 -4.01
C GLU A 76 1.87 -0.30 -3.63
N LYS A 77 2.53 0.86 -3.53
CA LYS A 77 3.95 0.96 -3.11
C LYS A 77 4.17 0.42 -1.70
N VAL A 78 3.30 0.78 -0.75
CA VAL A 78 3.37 0.28 0.63
C VAL A 78 3.19 -1.23 0.68
N GLU A 79 2.22 -1.77 -0.06
CA GLU A 79 1.99 -3.22 -0.12
C GLU A 79 3.14 -3.96 -0.82
N GLU A 80 3.77 -3.36 -1.84
CA GLU A 80 4.95 -3.92 -2.48
C GLU A 80 6.16 -3.94 -1.53
N GLU A 81 6.41 -2.86 -0.79
CA GLU A 81 7.48 -2.81 0.20
C GLU A 81 7.30 -3.86 1.30
N LEU A 82 6.07 -3.99 1.83
CA LEU A 82 5.73 -5.05 2.79
C LEU A 82 6.01 -6.44 2.22
N ARG A 83 5.62 -6.71 0.97
CA ARG A 83 5.91 -8.01 0.31
C ARG A 83 7.41 -8.26 0.20
N ARG A 84 8.19 -7.26 -0.22
CA ARG A 84 9.66 -7.39 -0.33
C ARG A 84 10.29 -7.72 1.02
N MET A 85 9.86 -7.07 2.09
CA MET A 85 10.37 -7.34 3.44
C MET A 85 9.99 -8.73 3.95
N LEU A 86 8.78 -9.23 3.63
CA LEU A 86 8.35 -10.59 4.01
C LEU A 86 9.07 -11.69 3.20
N VAL A 87 9.42 -11.44 1.94
CA VAL A 87 10.17 -12.38 1.09
C VAL A 87 11.64 -12.48 1.49
N ILE A 88 12.20 -11.44 2.13
CA ILE A 88 13.57 -11.42 2.69
C ILE A 88 13.68 -12.23 4.00
N ALA A 89 12.64 -12.96 4.42
CA ALA A 89 12.73 -13.96 5.49
C ALA A 89 12.94 -15.41 4.97
N PRO A 90 14.08 -15.79 4.35
CA PRO A 90 14.44 -17.19 4.22
C PRO A 90 15.05 -17.66 5.55
N GLY A 91 14.21 -18.23 6.42
CA GLY A 91 14.64 -18.69 7.75
C GLY A 91 13.78 -19.78 8.37
N ALA A 92 13.18 -20.64 7.55
CA ALA A 92 12.56 -21.89 8.01
C ALA A 92 12.53 -22.96 6.91
N LYS A 93 13.63 -23.13 6.16
CA LYS A 93 13.86 -24.41 5.48
C LYS A 93 14.46 -25.34 6.52
N GLY A 94 13.65 -26.28 7.00
CA GLY A 94 14.11 -27.35 7.87
C GLY A 94 15.26 -28.09 7.19
N GLU A 95 16.41 -28.11 7.85
CA GLU A 95 17.43 -29.15 7.65
C GLU A 95 16.81 -30.48 8.07
N GLY A 96 16.16 -31.14 7.12
CA GLY A 96 15.88 -32.55 7.19
C GLY A 96 17.21 -33.29 7.18
N ARG A 97 17.57 -33.85 8.34
CA ARG A 97 18.62 -34.85 8.49
C ARG A 97 18.43 -35.97 7.46
N GLY A 98 19.43 -36.15 6.61
CA GLY A 98 19.71 -37.40 5.90
C GLY A 98 20.84 -38.13 6.59
#